data_AF-A0A0K1S0P9-F1
#
_entry.id   AF-A0A0K1S0P9-F1
#
_cell.length_a   1.000
_cell.length_b   1.000
_cell.length_c   1.000
_cell.angle_alpha   90.00
_cell.angle_beta   90.00
_cell.angle_gamma   90.00
#
_symmetry.space_group_name_H-M   'P 1'
#
loop_
_entity.id
_entity.type
_entity.pdbx_description
1 polymer ?
#
loop_
_entity_poly.entity_id
_entity_poly.type
_entity_poly.pdbx_seq_one_letter_code
_entity_poly.pdbx_strand_id
1 'polypeptide(L)' 'MYKDQYKEKKPKDKTIAEKFNTYHFVKYKEQVVDLLTRGCNVSVETRTIIEEMKKLS' A
#
# COMPACT_ATOMS: atom_id res chain seq x y z
N MET A 1 -2.34 -18.19 4.18
CA MET A 1 -3.78 -17.85 4.07
C MET A 1 -4.03 -16.37 3.75
N TYR A 2 -3.17 -15.68 2.98
CA TYR A 2 -3.31 -14.21 2.74
C TYR A 2 -3.08 -13.75 1.29
N LYS A 3 -2.88 -14.69 0.33
CA LYS A 3 -2.49 -14.34 -1.05
C LYS A 3 -3.65 -13.92 -1.96
N ASP A 4 -4.90 -14.14 -1.56
CA ASP A 4 -6.07 -13.94 -2.43
C ASP A 4 -6.86 -12.63 -2.17
N GLN A 5 -6.50 -11.88 -1.13
CA GLN A 5 -7.18 -10.62 -0.82
C GLN A 5 -6.80 -9.47 -1.77
N TYR A 6 -5.61 -9.54 -2.38
CA TYR A 6 -5.06 -8.47 -3.21
C TYR A 6 -5.21 -8.69 -4.72
N LYS A 7 -5.91 -9.73 -5.16
CA LYS A 7 -6.17 -9.96 -6.58
C LYS A 7 -7.27 -9.00 -7.05
N GLU A 8 -7.04 -8.29 -8.15
CA GLU A 8 -8.08 -7.52 -8.83
C GLU A 8 -9.27 -8.44 -9.13
N LYS A 9 -10.46 -8.10 -8.61
CA LYS A 9 -11.69 -8.84 -8.85
C LYS A 9 -12.62 -7.97 -9.68
N LYS A 10 -13.06 -8.50 -10.82
CA LYS A 10 -14.11 -7.86 -11.60
C LYS A 10 -15.44 -8.00 -10.83
N PRO A 11 -16.17 -6.90 -10.56
CA PRO A 11 -17.51 -6.97 -10.01
C PRO A 11 -18.40 -7.84 -10.89
N LYS A 12 -19.19 -8.75 -10.28
CA LYS A 12 -20.10 -9.64 -11.02
C LYS A 12 -21.28 -8.89 -11.66
N ASP A 13 -21.65 -7.75 -11.06
CA ASP A 13 -22.71 -6.89 -11.55
C ASP A 13 -22.24 -6.10 -12.79
N LYS A 14 -23.05 -6.13 -13.86
CA LYS A 14 -22.71 -5.53 -15.15
C LYS A 14 -22.64 -3.99 -15.08
N THR A 15 -23.56 -3.37 -14.35
CA THR A 15 -23.62 -1.90 -14.19
C THR A 15 -22.42 -1.40 -13.40
N ILE A 16 -22.04 -2.12 -12.35
CA ILE A 16 -20.87 -1.80 -11.53
C ILE A 16 -19.58 -2.05 -12.32
N ALA A 17 -19.51 -3.13 -13.10
CA ALA A 17 -18.35 -3.42 -13.94
C ALA A 17 -18.13 -2.36 -15.04
N GLU A 18 -19.20 -1.81 -15.62
CA GLU A 18 -19.08 -0.79 -16.67
C GLU A 18 -18.76 0.60 -16.12
N LYS A 19 -19.37 0.98 -14.99
CA LYS A 19 -19.24 2.35 -14.44
C LYS A 19 -18.12 2.51 -13.42
N PHE A 20 -17.73 1.43 -12.74
CA PHE A 20 -16.88 1.52 -11.54
C PHE A 20 -15.69 0.56 -11.53
N ASN A 21 -15.46 -0.24 -12.57
CA ASN A 21 -14.25 -1.07 -12.71
C ASN A 21 -13.10 -0.34 -13.41
N THR A 22 -12.79 0.89 -12.97
CA THR A 22 -11.72 1.72 -13.55
C THR A 22 -10.39 1.58 -12.81
N TYR A 23 -10.38 0.87 -11.67
CA TYR A 23 -9.19 0.62 -10.88
C TYR A 23 -8.34 -0.49 -11.51
N HIS A 24 -7.25 -0.09 -12.15
CA HIS A 24 -6.22 -0.99 -12.63
C HIS A 24 -4.93 -0.69 -11.87
N PHE A 25 -4.56 -1.58 -10.96
CA PHE A 25 -3.36 -1.48 -10.13
C PHE A 25 -2.10 -1.30 -10.98
N VAL A 26 -2.05 -1.90 -12.18
CA VAL A 26 -0.95 -1.73 -13.13
C VAL A 26 -0.70 -0.26 -13.51
N LYS A 27 -1.75 0.58 -13.56
CA LYS A 27 -1.62 2.01 -13.89
C LYS A 27 -1.01 2.82 -12.75
N TYR A 28 -1.11 2.33 -11.52
CA TYR A 28 -0.65 3.03 -10.31
C TYR A 28 0.59 2.36 -9.69
N LYS A 29 1.19 1.36 -10.35
CA LYS A 29 2.29 0.55 -9.78
C LYS A 29 3.43 1.41 -9.26
N GLU A 30 3.80 2.46 -9.99
CA GLU A 30 4.95 3.31 -9.66
C GLU A 30 4.65 4.17 -8.44
N GLN A 31 3.44 4.75 -8.38
CA GLN A 31 2.99 5.56 -7.26
C GLN A 31 2.84 4.71 -5.99
N VAL A 32 2.38 3.46 -6.11
CA VAL A 32 2.28 2.54 -4.96
C VAL A 32 3.67 2.12 -4.48
N VAL A 33 4.61 1.83 -5.39
CA VAL A 33 5.99 1.50 -5.02
C VAL A 33 6.65 2.68 -4.30
N ASP A 34 6.54 3.89 -4.85
CA ASP A 34 7.05 5.11 -4.20
C ASP A 34 6.45 5.32 -2.80
N LEU A 35 5.13 5.17 -2.68
CA LEU A 35 4.43 5.32 -1.41
C LEU A 35 4.91 4.31 -0.36
N LEU A 36 5.06 3.04 -0.76
CA LEU A 36 5.55 1.98 0.13
C LEU A 36 7.00 2.25 0.57
N THR A 37 7.86 2.69 -0.34
CA THR A 37 9.24 3.06 -0.02
C THR A 37 9.27 4.19 1.01
N ARG A 38 8.51 5.27 0.79
CA ARG A 38 8.43 6.38 1.75
C ARG A 38 7.88 5.95 3.11
N GLY A 39 6.81 5.14 3.12
CA GLY A 39 6.23 4.62 4.37
C GLY A 39 7.19 3.75 5.17
N CYS A 40 7.93 2.87 4.49
CA CYS A 40 8.98 2.05 5.11
C CYS A 40 10.10 2.91 5.70
N ASN A 41 10.57 3.92 4.96
CA ASN A 41 11.64 4.80 5.42
C ASN A 41 11.26 5.55 6.70
N VAL A 42 10.10 6.22 6.71
CA VAL A 42 9.61 6.94 7.90
C VAL A 42 9.47 6.00 9.09
N SER A 43 9.01 4.76 8.87
CA SER A 43 8.86 3.78 9.94
C SER A 43 10.20 3.38 10.57
N VAL A 44 11.24 3.18 9.74
CA VAL A 44 12.59 2.85 10.22
C VAL A 44 13.23 4.04 10.91
N GLU A 45 13.13 5.25 10.36
CA GLU A 45 13.64 6.48 10.97
C GLU A 45 13.01 6.75 12.34
N THR A 46 11.69 6.58 12.45
CA THR A 46 10.97 6.73 13.72
C THR A 46 11.53 5.77 14.77
N ARG A 47 11.79 4.53 14.37
CA ARG A 47 12.39 3.54 15.28
C ARG A 47 13.80 3.95 15.70
N THR A 48 14.63 4.45 14.79
CA THR A 48 15.98 4.95 15.12
C THR A 48 15.93 6.05 16.17
N ILE A 49 15.06 7.05 15.99
CA ILE A 49 14.88 8.16 16.93
C ILE A 49 14.46 7.64 18.31
N ILE A 50 13.50 6.72 18.37
CA ILE A 50 13.06 6.12 19.64
C ILE A 50 14.22 5.41 20.35
N GLU A 51 15.07 4.69 19.62
CA GLU A 51 16.23 4.01 20.20
C GLU A 51 17.32 4.99 20.66
N GLU A 52 17.51 6.11 19.96
CA GLU A 52 18.41 7.19 20.41
C GLU A 52 17.90 7.85 21.69
N MET A 53 16.59 8.13 21.77
CA MET A 53 15.97 8.67 22.98
C MET A 53 16.16 7.74 24.19
N LYS A 54 16.04 6.42 24.00
CA LYS A 54 16.29 5.43 25.05
C LYS A 54 17.74 5.35 25.52
N LYS A 55 18.71 5.67 24.66
CA LYS A 55 20.15 5.67 25.03
C LYS A 55 20.54 6.90 25.84
N LEU A 56 19.76 7.97 25.75
CA LEU A 56 19.98 9.23 26.46
C LEU A 56 19.35 9.25 27.86
N SER A 57 18.49 8.27 28.20
CA SER A 57 17.94 8.05 29.54
C SER A 57 18.78 7.09 30.36
#